data_AF-A0A9D1H2M2-F1
#
_entry.id   AF-A0A9D1H2M2-F1
#
_cell.length_a   1.000
_cell.length_b   1.000
_cell.length_c   1.000
_cell.angle_alpha   90.00
_cell.angle_beta   90.00
_cell.angle_gamma   90.00
#
_symmetry.space_group_name_H-M   'P 1'
#
loop_
_entity.id
_entity.type
_entity.pdbx_description
1 polymer ?
#
loop_
_entity_poly.entity_id
_entity_poly.type
_entity_poly.pdbx_seq_one_letter_code
_entity_poly.pdbx_strand_id
1 'polypeptide(L)'
;NDCIKKGKTIQEGGARYNFTGPQGFGIANMTDGLYAIKQLVYEKQLATLEDFRDAMIHNFGEPLTAKAAKNATKEVVDNLAEMGKPVTEAQIRDICRMFLTGETDPQKKAKYDKLRELIDGEDKYGNDIEEVDLFARDVAYVYTKELQKYKNPRGGMYHAGLYPVSANVPLGEQTGATPDGRLANTPIADGVGPRSGYDKLGPTAAANSVAKLDHGIASNGTLYNQKFHPSALSGMNGLQNFVSYIRAFFDQKGMHMQFNVVSRDTLLDAQKHPENYKSLVVRVAGYSALFTTLSRSLQDDIIKRTEQTFGG
;
A
#
# COMPACT_ATOMS: atom_id res chain seq x y z
N ASN A 1 -15.63 8.62 -31.39
CA ASN A 1 -17.08 8.68 -31.69
C ASN A 1 -17.82 9.13 -30.45
N ASP A 2 -18.80 10.04 -30.51
CA ASP A 2 -19.57 10.57 -31.64
C ASP A 2 -19.38 12.10 -31.79
N CYS A 3 -18.18 12.61 -31.52
CA CYS A 3 -17.87 14.05 -31.43
C CYS A 3 -18.34 14.86 -32.64
N ILE A 4 -17.97 14.41 -33.86
CA ILE A 4 -18.36 15.07 -35.12
C ILE A 4 -19.89 15.13 -35.25
N LYS A 5 -20.58 14.01 -35.02
CA LYS A 5 -22.05 13.93 -35.08
C LYS A 5 -22.72 14.84 -34.05
N LYS A 6 -22.12 15.01 -32.88
CA LYS A 6 -22.67 15.82 -31.78
C LYS A 6 -22.26 17.30 -31.84
N GLY A 7 -21.36 17.69 -32.74
CA GLY A 7 -20.80 19.05 -32.79
C GLY A 7 -20.10 19.47 -31.50
N LYS A 8 -19.53 18.51 -30.74
CA LYS A 8 -18.86 18.74 -29.45
C LYS A 8 -17.50 18.08 -29.42
N THR A 9 -16.52 18.71 -28.80
CA THR A 9 -15.20 18.09 -28.55
C THR A 9 -15.30 16.95 -27.53
N ILE A 10 -14.22 16.18 -27.35
CA ILE A 10 -14.18 15.13 -26.33
C ILE A 10 -14.23 15.72 -24.90
N GLN A 11 -13.70 16.92 -24.71
CA GLN A 11 -13.68 17.64 -23.44
C GLN A 11 -15.08 18.13 -23.03
N GLU A 12 -15.97 18.37 -24.00
CA GLU A 12 -17.35 18.84 -23.81
C GLU A 12 -18.39 17.70 -23.79
N GLY A 13 -17.93 16.44 -23.76
CA GLY A 13 -18.81 15.26 -23.74
C GLY A 13 -19.25 14.73 -25.11
N GLY A 14 -18.52 15.09 -26.17
CA GLY A 14 -18.73 14.57 -27.53
C GLY A 14 -18.50 13.06 -27.66
N ALA A 15 -17.73 12.44 -26.76
CA ALA A 15 -17.55 10.99 -26.74
C ALA A 15 -18.87 10.25 -26.49
N ARG A 16 -18.95 9.00 -26.96
CA ARG A 16 -20.09 8.10 -26.71
C ARG A 16 -20.17 7.72 -25.23
N TYR A 17 -19.04 7.40 -24.63
CA TYR A 17 -18.90 7.08 -23.22
C TYR A 17 -17.96 8.09 -22.56
N ASN A 18 -18.39 8.62 -21.43
CA ASN A 18 -17.60 9.57 -20.64
C ASN A 18 -17.49 9.02 -19.23
N PHE A 19 -16.27 8.98 -18.70
CA PHE A 19 -16.00 8.50 -17.35
C PHE A 19 -15.01 9.42 -16.66
N THR A 20 -15.06 9.46 -15.34
CA THR A 20 -13.99 10.00 -14.49
C THR A 20 -13.53 8.88 -13.58
N GLY A 21 -12.23 8.56 -13.63
CA GLY A 21 -11.67 7.41 -12.92
C GLY A 21 -10.63 7.82 -11.89
N PRO A 22 -11.01 8.19 -10.66
CA PRO A 22 -10.06 8.35 -9.56
C PRO A 22 -9.57 7.00 -9.04
N GLN A 23 -8.42 7.00 -8.35
CA GLN A 23 -7.77 5.80 -7.82
C GLN A 23 -7.80 5.77 -6.29
N GLY A 24 -8.18 4.62 -5.73
CA GLY A 24 -8.05 4.33 -4.31
C GLY A 24 -6.68 3.70 -4.01
N PHE A 25 -6.12 4.02 -2.85
CA PHE A 25 -4.81 3.53 -2.38
C PHE A 25 -4.95 2.90 -0.99
N GLY A 26 -4.14 1.87 -0.71
CA GLY A 26 -3.96 1.36 0.66
C GLY A 26 -5.04 0.44 1.19
N ILE A 27 -5.69 -0.37 0.35
CA ILE A 27 -6.69 -1.35 0.80
C ILE A 27 -6.11 -2.28 1.87
N ALA A 28 -4.92 -2.85 1.62
CA ALA A 28 -4.27 -3.73 2.59
C ALA A 28 -3.98 -3.01 3.92
N ASN A 29 -3.42 -1.79 3.86
CA ASN A 29 -3.10 -1.01 5.05
C ASN A 29 -4.35 -0.67 5.87
N MET A 30 -5.43 -0.25 5.21
CA MET A 30 -6.70 0.05 5.87
C MET A 30 -7.36 -1.20 6.43
N THR A 31 -7.32 -2.31 5.70
CA THR A 31 -7.86 -3.61 6.15
C THR A 31 -7.15 -4.08 7.40
N ASP A 32 -5.83 -4.27 7.32
CA ASP A 32 -5.04 -4.80 8.43
C ASP A 32 -5.08 -3.86 9.64
N GLY A 33 -5.12 -2.55 9.42
CA GLY A 33 -5.17 -1.56 10.49
C GLY A 33 -6.52 -1.51 11.19
N LEU A 34 -7.62 -1.46 10.44
CA LEU A 34 -8.97 -1.49 11.02
C LEU A 34 -9.27 -2.85 11.66
N TYR A 35 -8.75 -3.95 11.10
CA TYR A 35 -8.88 -5.28 11.67
C TYR A 35 -8.09 -5.41 12.98
N ALA A 36 -6.86 -4.88 13.04
CA ALA A 36 -6.09 -4.83 14.28
C ALA A 36 -6.81 -4.03 15.37
N ILE A 37 -7.42 -2.88 15.04
CA ILE A 37 -8.23 -2.11 15.99
C ILE A 37 -9.46 -2.92 16.43
N LYS A 38 -10.21 -3.52 15.49
CA LYS A 38 -11.36 -4.37 15.79
C LYS A 38 -10.97 -5.44 16.82
N GLN A 39 -9.94 -6.22 16.51
CA GLN A 39 -9.52 -7.34 17.33
C GLN A 39 -8.92 -6.90 18.66
N LEU A 40 -7.95 -5.99 18.66
CA LEU A 40 -7.18 -5.67 19.86
C LEU A 40 -7.90 -4.73 20.81
N VAL A 41 -8.76 -3.84 20.31
CA VAL A 41 -9.48 -2.86 21.12
C VAL A 41 -10.86 -3.36 21.53
N TYR A 42 -11.63 -3.88 20.57
CA TYR A 42 -13.05 -4.17 20.82
C TYR A 42 -13.31 -5.62 21.20
N GLU A 43 -12.65 -6.58 20.54
CA GLU A 43 -12.89 -8.02 20.81
C GLU A 43 -12.05 -8.55 21.98
N LYS A 44 -10.73 -8.40 21.91
CA LYS A 44 -9.77 -8.97 22.86
C LYS A 44 -9.45 -8.03 24.03
N GLN A 45 -9.72 -6.73 23.87
CA GLN A 45 -9.47 -5.68 24.88
C GLN A 45 -8.03 -5.67 25.42
N LEU A 46 -7.05 -5.93 24.55
CA LEU A 46 -5.62 -5.96 24.88
C LEU A 46 -4.92 -4.61 24.69
N ALA A 47 -5.59 -3.67 24.01
CA ALA A 47 -5.14 -2.29 23.81
C ALA A 47 -6.34 -1.34 23.77
N THR A 48 -6.09 -0.04 23.90
CA THR A 48 -7.10 1.00 23.77
C THR A 48 -6.89 1.82 22.50
N LEU A 49 -7.91 2.58 22.07
CA LEU A 49 -7.73 3.57 20.99
C LEU A 49 -6.66 4.61 21.34
N GLU A 50 -6.49 4.93 22.62
CA GLU A 50 -5.46 5.85 23.08
C GLU A 50 -4.06 5.26 22.88
N ASP A 51 -3.86 3.97 23.15
CA ASP A 51 -2.58 3.29 22.90
C ASP A 51 -2.21 3.34 21.41
N PHE A 52 -3.16 3.05 20.52
CA PHE A 52 -2.94 3.16 19.07
C PHE A 52 -2.61 4.60 18.64
N ARG A 53 -3.37 5.58 19.13
CA ARG A 53 -3.15 7.00 18.81
C ARG A 53 -1.77 7.46 19.27
N ASP A 54 -1.41 7.20 20.52
CA ASP A 54 -0.12 7.61 21.09
C ASP A 54 1.04 6.94 20.35
N ALA A 55 0.94 5.63 20.09
CA ALA A 55 1.94 4.90 19.35
C ALA A 55 2.11 5.43 17.91
N MET A 56 1.03 5.69 17.18
CA MET A 56 1.12 6.19 15.80
C MET A 56 1.70 7.61 15.72
N ILE A 57 1.32 8.50 16.63
CA ILE A 57 1.88 9.87 16.71
C ILE A 57 3.40 9.81 16.92
N HIS A 58 3.87 8.88 17.75
CA HIS A 58 5.29 8.69 18.04
C HIS A 58 5.96 7.66 17.11
N ASN A 59 5.33 7.30 15.99
CA ASN A 59 5.86 6.33 15.03
C ASN A 59 6.32 5.01 15.66
N PHE A 60 5.60 4.54 16.68
CA PHE A 60 5.92 3.37 17.49
C PHE A 60 7.31 3.43 18.17
N GLY A 61 7.81 4.64 18.42
CA GLY A 61 9.15 4.88 18.98
C GLY A 61 10.28 4.63 17.98
N GLU A 62 9.97 4.57 16.68
CA GLU A 62 10.96 4.47 15.62
C GLU A 62 11.35 5.86 15.09
N PRO A 63 12.62 6.08 14.73
CA PRO A 63 13.08 7.36 14.20
C PRO A 63 12.39 7.73 12.89
N LEU A 64 12.16 9.03 12.71
CA LEU A 64 11.66 9.62 11.47
C LEU A 64 12.83 10.07 10.57
N THR A 65 12.59 10.07 9.26
CA THR A 65 13.52 10.70 8.30
C THR A 65 13.65 12.20 8.60
N ALA A 66 14.76 12.83 8.23
CA ALA A 66 14.95 14.27 8.48
C ALA A 66 13.82 15.15 7.89
N LYS A 67 13.32 14.79 6.70
CA LYS A 67 12.17 15.45 6.06
C LYS A 67 10.90 15.26 6.88
N ALA A 68 10.63 14.04 7.34
CA ALA A 68 9.46 13.72 8.16
C ALA A 68 9.51 14.38 9.54
N ALA A 69 10.65 14.30 10.23
CA ALA A 69 10.86 14.92 11.53
C ALA A 69 10.66 16.43 11.47
N LYS A 70 11.13 17.10 10.41
CA LYS A 70 10.88 18.52 10.18
C LYS A 70 9.38 18.82 10.08
N ASN A 71 8.64 18.04 9.29
CA ASN A 71 7.20 18.26 9.09
C ASN A 71 6.41 17.99 10.38
N ALA A 72 6.68 16.88 11.06
CA ALA A 72 6.05 16.53 12.33
C ALA A 72 6.36 17.57 13.43
N THR A 73 7.60 18.04 13.51
CA THR A 73 7.97 19.13 14.42
C THR A 73 7.16 20.38 14.13
N LYS A 74 7.05 20.78 12.85
CA LYS A 74 6.26 21.96 12.47
C LYS A 74 4.80 21.81 12.91
N GLU A 75 4.18 20.67 12.65
CA GLU A 75 2.78 20.43 13.01
C GLU A 75 2.54 20.48 14.53
N VAL A 76 3.42 19.89 15.34
CA VAL A 76 3.34 19.99 16.80
C VAL A 76 3.49 21.43 17.28
N VAL A 77 4.41 22.20 16.67
CA VAL A 77 4.63 23.61 17.02
C VAL A 77 3.42 24.47 16.65
N ASP A 78 2.86 24.28 15.45
CA ASP A 78 1.68 24.99 14.98
C ASP A 78 0.47 24.69 15.92
N ASN A 79 0.25 23.43 16.28
CA ASN A 79 -0.80 23.03 17.22
C ASN A 79 -0.61 23.62 18.62
N LEU A 80 0.62 23.64 19.15
CA LEU A 80 0.91 24.27 20.44
C LEU A 80 0.62 25.77 20.42
N ALA A 81 0.96 26.45 19.32
CA ALA A 81 0.68 27.86 19.13
C ALA A 81 -0.84 28.13 19.04
N GLU A 82 -1.60 27.29 18.34
CA GLU A 82 -3.07 27.37 18.28
C GLU A 82 -3.72 27.17 19.66
N MET A 83 -3.13 26.34 20.52
CA MET A 83 -3.55 26.16 21.92
C MET A 83 -3.12 27.31 22.85
N GLY A 84 -2.49 28.36 22.33
CA GLY A 84 -1.99 29.49 23.11
C GLY A 84 -0.79 29.13 24.01
N LYS A 85 -0.13 27.99 23.77
CA LYS A 85 1.06 27.59 24.52
C LYS A 85 2.30 28.21 23.86
N PRO A 86 3.10 29.01 24.59
CA PRO A 86 4.33 29.56 24.02
C PRO A 86 5.32 28.44 23.70
N VAL A 87 5.87 28.47 22.49
CA VAL A 87 6.86 27.49 22.03
C VAL A 87 8.22 28.17 21.89
N THR A 88 9.21 27.69 22.65
CA THR A 88 10.59 28.18 22.64
C THR A 88 11.44 27.42 21.63
N GLU A 89 12.53 28.02 21.15
CA GLU A 89 13.49 27.33 20.26
C GLU A 89 14.07 26.04 20.87
N ALA A 90 14.26 26.01 22.19
CA ALA A 90 14.70 24.83 22.91
C ALA A 90 13.68 23.69 22.79
N GLN A 91 12.39 23.97 22.99
CA GLN A 91 11.32 22.99 22.83
C GLN A 91 11.22 22.49 21.39
N ILE A 92 11.35 23.37 20.39
CA ILE A 92 11.35 22.96 18.97
C ILE A 92 12.52 21.99 18.70
N ARG A 93 13.71 22.30 19.22
CA ARG A 93 14.89 21.45 19.08
C ARG A 93 14.70 20.09 19.74
N ASP A 94 14.11 20.07 20.93
CA ASP A 94 13.84 18.83 21.65
C ASP A 94 12.80 17.96 20.93
N ILE A 95 11.69 18.54 20.47
CA ILE A 95 10.67 17.84 19.67
C ILE A 95 11.31 17.27 18.39
N CYS A 96 12.11 18.07 17.69
CA CYS A 96 12.80 17.63 16.48
C CYS A 96 13.80 16.51 16.75
N ARG A 97 14.59 16.62 17.82
CA ARG A 97 15.51 15.57 18.26
C ARG A 97 14.77 14.28 18.54
N MET A 98 13.69 14.32 19.33
CA MET A 98 12.88 13.14 19.67
C MET A 98 12.37 12.44 18.41
N PHE A 99 11.86 13.19 17.43
CA PHE A 99 11.43 12.62 16.16
C PHE A 99 12.58 12.04 15.33
N LEU A 100 13.75 12.68 15.30
CA LEU A 100 14.91 12.21 14.54
C LEU A 100 15.54 10.95 15.14
N THR A 101 15.57 10.84 16.47
CA THR A 101 16.26 9.74 17.16
C THR A 101 15.32 8.60 17.54
N GLY A 102 14.01 8.85 17.60
CA GLY A 102 13.07 7.93 18.25
C GLY A 102 13.26 7.86 19.77
N GLU A 103 14.04 8.78 20.35
CA GLU A 103 14.29 8.83 21.80
C GLU A 103 12.96 9.06 22.52
N THR A 104 12.53 8.01 23.23
CA THR A 104 11.31 7.97 24.03
C THR A 104 11.62 7.33 25.37
N ASP A 105 10.79 7.60 26.37
CA ASP A 105 10.85 6.94 27.67
C ASP A 105 10.90 5.41 27.48
N PRO A 106 11.86 4.68 28.09
CA PRO A 106 11.96 3.22 27.96
C PRO A 106 10.65 2.49 28.27
N GLN A 107 9.85 2.97 29.22
CA GLN A 107 8.55 2.38 29.51
C GLN A 107 7.57 2.57 28.35
N LYS A 108 7.57 3.75 27.70
CA LYS A 108 6.79 3.99 26.49
C LYS A 108 7.28 3.15 25.31
N LYS A 109 8.59 3.03 25.10
CA LYS A 109 9.13 2.17 24.04
C LYS A 109 8.66 0.73 24.21
N ALA A 110 8.75 0.18 25.42
CA ALA A 110 8.27 -1.16 25.73
C ALA A 110 6.76 -1.33 25.45
N LYS A 111 5.94 -0.32 25.74
CA LYS A 111 4.50 -0.34 25.38
C LYS A 111 4.28 -0.34 23.87
N TYR A 112 5.01 0.49 23.13
CA TYR A 112 4.90 0.55 21.66
C TYR A 112 5.36 -0.75 21.01
N ASP A 113 6.47 -1.32 21.48
CA ASP A 113 6.96 -2.61 21.00
C ASP A 113 5.96 -3.71 21.29
N LYS A 114 5.35 -3.70 22.49
CA LYS A 114 4.31 -4.67 22.83
C LYS A 114 3.08 -4.54 21.95
N LEU A 115 2.63 -3.32 21.68
CA LEU A 115 1.51 -3.08 20.77
C LEU A 115 1.83 -3.55 19.36
N ARG A 116 3.05 -3.32 18.87
CA ARG A 116 3.49 -3.82 17.56
C ARG A 116 3.52 -5.35 17.49
N GLU A 117 4.00 -6.02 18.53
CA GLU A 117 3.92 -7.49 18.60
C GLU A 117 2.47 -7.99 18.50
N LEU A 118 1.54 -7.34 19.22
CA LEU A 118 0.13 -7.69 19.15
C LEU A 118 -0.42 -7.46 17.75
N ILE A 119 -0.13 -6.31 17.13
CA ILE A 119 -0.55 -6.00 15.75
C ILE A 119 0.01 -7.03 14.78
N ASP A 120 1.31 -7.37 14.86
CA ASP A 120 1.95 -8.33 13.94
C ASP A 120 1.50 -9.78 14.18
N GLY A 121 0.95 -10.08 15.37
CA GLY A 121 0.34 -11.36 15.72
C GLY A 121 -1.12 -11.54 15.27
N GLU A 122 -1.79 -10.48 14.82
CA GLU A 122 -3.13 -10.59 14.23
C GLU A 122 -3.09 -11.19 12.82
N ASP A 123 -4.21 -11.79 12.40
CA ASP A 123 -4.42 -12.24 11.02
C ASP A 123 -4.35 -11.07 10.02
N LYS A 124 -3.85 -11.36 8.82
CA LYS A 124 -3.49 -10.36 7.80
C LYS A 124 -4.09 -10.70 6.45
N TYR A 125 -4.53 -9.66 5.75
CA TYR A 125 -5.03 -9.76 4.38
C TYR A 125 -3.94 -10.33 3.47
N GLY A 126 -4.31 -11.27 2.59
CA GLY A 126 -3.36 -11.96 1.70
C GLY A 126 -2.94 -13.36 2.16
N ASN A 127 -3.64 -13.95 3.14
CA ASN A 127 -3.34 -15.28 3.69
C ASN A 127 -4.54 -16.24 3.61
N ASP A 128 -5.53 -15.96 2.76
CA ASP A 128 -6.75 -16.73 2.58
C ASP A 128 -7.60 -16.90 3.86
N ILE A 129 -7.64 -15.86 4.68
CA ILE A 129 -8.42 -15.84 5.93
C ILE A 129 -9.74 -15.14 5.62
N GLU A 130 -10.81 -15.92 5.49
CA GLU A 130 -12.11 -15.45 5.01
C GLU A 130 -12.63 -14.20 5.75
N GLU A 131 -12.53 -14.17 7.08
CA GLU A 131 -12.98 -13.02 7.88
C GLU A 131 -12.22 -11.73 7.49
N VAL A 132 -10.89 -11.79 7.42
CA VAL A 132 -10.05 -10.62 7.09
C VAL A 132 -10.27 -10.18 5.65
N ASP A 133 -10.42 -11.13 4.74
CA ASP A 133 -10.55 -10.84 3.32
C ASP A 133 -11.93 -10.28 2.95
N LEU A 134 -13.00 -10.77 3.58
CA LEU A 134 -14.33 -10.16 3.45
C LEU A 134 -14.37 -8.78 4.10
N PHE A 135 -13.64 -8.58 5.19
CA PHE A 135 -13.45 -7.25 5.76
C PHE A 135 -12.70 -6.32 4.79
N ALA A 136 -11.70 -6.82 4.06
CA ALA A 136 -11.02 -6.06 3.00
C ALA A 136 -11.98 -5.61 1.90
N ARG A 137 -12.94 -6.48 1.54
CA ARG A 137 -14.00 -6.17 0.59
C ARG A 137 -14.88 -5.02 1.08
N ASP A 138 -15.26 -5.02 2.36
CA ASP A 138 -16.05 -3.94 2.96
C ASP A 138 -15.28 -2.63 3.00
N VAL A 139 -13.99 -2.66 3.35
CA VAL A 139 -13.10 -1.49 3.28
C VAL A 139 -13.03 -0.93 1.86
N ALA A 140 -12.86 -1.78 0.85
CA ALA A 140 -12.86 -1.35 -0.55
C ALA A 140 -14.22 -0.76 -0.98
N TYR A 141 -15.34 -1.23 -0.41
CA TYR A 141 -16.67 -0.72 -0.70
C TYR A 141 -16.92 0.69 -0.19
N VAL A 142 -16.27 1.12 0.90
CA VAL A 142 -16.35 2.52 1.36
C VAL A 142 -15.95 3.49 0.25
N TYR A 143 -14.94 3.13 -0.55
CA TYR A 143 -14.50 3.93 -1.69
C TYR A 143 -15.30 3.67 -2.96
N THR A 144 -15.42 2.40 -3.35
CA THR A 144 -15.93 2.03 -4.67
C THR A 144 -17.43 2.26 -4.83
N LYS A 145 -18.25 1.97 -3.81
CA LYS A 145 -19.70 2.23 -3.85
C LYS A 145 -20.02 3.71 -3.80
N GLU A 146 -19.24 4.48 -3.04
CA GLU A 146 -19.46 5.92 -2.91
C GLU A 146 -19.28 6.61 -4.27
N LEU A 147 -18.22 6.27 -5.00
CA LEU A 147 -17.94 6.87 -6.30
C LEU A 147 -19.02 6.65 -7.36
N GLN A 148 -19.78 5.54 -7.30
CA GLN A 148 -20.85 5.28 -8.25
C GLN A 148 -22.00 6.29 -8.20
N LYS A 149 -22.09 7.08 -7.13
CA LYS A 149 -23.14 8.10 -6.95
C LYS A 149 -22.88 9.38 -7.76
N TYR A 150 -21.65 9.58 -8.25
CA TYR A 150 -21.23 10.85 -8.83
C TYR A 150 -21.25 10.85 -10.36
N LYS A 151 -21.54 12.03 -10.93
CA LYS A 151 -21.52 12.33 -12.36
C LYS A 151 -20.50 13.42 -12.67
N ASN A 152 -19.96 13.41 -13.89
CA ASN A 152 -19.03 14.45 -14.35
C ASN A 152 -19.69 15.44 -15.33
N PRO A 153 -19.08 16.62 -15.57
CA PRO A 153 -19.63 17.64 -16.48
C PRO A 153 -19.77 17.20 -17.95
N ARG A 154 -19.17 16.07 -18.34
CA ARG A 154 -19.28 15.48 -19.69
C ARG A 154 -20.49 14.55 -19.84
N GLY A 155 -21.36 14.49 -18.81
CA GLY A 155 -22.54 13.62 -18.79
C GLY A 155 -22.24 12.15 -18.46
N GLY A 156 -21.06 11.89 -17.92
CA GLY A 156 -20.58 10.56 -17.57
C GLY A 156 -20.69 10.22 -16.09
N MET A 157 -20.39 8.97 -15.74
CA MET A 157 -20.33 8.49 -14.35
C MET A 157 -18.89 8.46 -13.83
N TYR A 158 -18.75 8.48 -12.51
CA TYR A 158 -17.48 8.15 -11.85
C TYR A 158 -17.33 6.64 -11.71
N HIS A 159 -16.12 6.13 -11.95
CA HIS A 159 -15.79 4.72 -11.83
C HIS A 159 -14.50 4.58 -11.03
N ALA A 160 -14.54 3.86 -9.91
CA ALA A 160 -13.36 3.66 -9.08
C ALA A 160 -12.30 2.82 -9.80
N GLY A 161 -11.04 3.21 -9.66
CA GLY A 161 -9.88 2.37 -9.96
C GLY A 161 -9.10 2.06 -8.67
N LEU A 162 -8.38 0.95 -8.65
CA LEU A 162 -7.58 0.51 -7.50
C LEU A 162 -6.18 0.12 -7.99
N TYR A 163 -5.38 1.12 -8.37
CA TYR A 163 -4.02 0.94 -8.87
C TYR A 163 -3.15 2.15 -8.53
N PRO A 164 -1.83 1.96 -8.27
CA PRO A 164 -1.02 3.01 -7.67
C PRO A 164 -0.13 3.79 -8.65
N VAL A 165 0.14 3.25 -9.85
CA VAL A 165 1.28 3.67 -10.68
C VAL A 165 2.58 3.61 -9.86
N SER A 166 3.25 4.73 -9.59
CA SER A 166 4.37 4.82 -8.64
C SER A 166 4.02 5.71 -7.44
N ALA A 167 2.75 6.13 -7.31
CA ALA A 167 2.31 7.12 -6.35
C ALA A 167 2.14 6.57 -4.93
N ASN A 168 2.18 5.25 -4.73
CA ASN A 168 2.14 4.64 -3.39
C ASN A 168 3.33 5.05 -2.53
N VAL A 169 4.48 5.36 -3.14
CA VAL A 169 5.67 5.90 -2.46
C VAL A 169 5.44 7.34 -1.99
N PRO A 170 5.16 8.33 -2.86
CA PRO A 170 4.93 9.72 -2.41
C PRO A 170 3.67 9.89 -1.56
N LEU A 171 2.59 9.13 -1.78
CA LEU A 171 1.43 9.12 -0.87
C LEU A 171 1.80 8.53 0.50
N GLY A 172 2.63 7.48 0.51
CA GLY A 172 3.22 6.94 1.72
C GLY A 172 4.03 7.99 2.48
N GLU A 173 4.88 8.77 1.78
CA GLU A 173 5.62 9.90 2.36
C GLU A 173 4.73 10.98 2.97
N GLN A 174 3.47 11.09 2.55
CA GLN A 174 2.50 12.05 3.11
C GLN A 174 1.64 11.45 4.22
N THR A 175 1.81 10.16 4.53
CA THR A 175 0.97 9.43 5.48
C THR A 175 1.78 9.09 6.73
N GLY A 176 1.25 9.43 7.91
CA GLY A 176 1.81 9.04 9.21
C GLY A 176 1.85 7.53 9.42
N ALA A 177 2.26 7.09 10.62
CA ALA A 177 2.19 5.68 10.98
C ALA A 177 0.72 5.22 11.01
N THR A 178 0.45 3.97 10.64
CA THR A 178 -0.92 3.44 10.58
C THR A 178 -1.12 2.22 11.48
N PRO A 179 -2.38 1.89 11.86
CA PRO A 179 -2.67 0.85 12.86
C PRO A 179 -2.28 -0.57 12.42
N ASP A 180 -1.97 -0.77 11.14
CA ASP A 180 -1.40 -2.00 10.59
C ASP A 180 0.10 -2.16 10.94
N GLY A 181 0.66 -1.30 11.79
CA GLY A 181 2.07 -1.30 12.17
C GLY A 181 2.98 -0.70 11.09
N ARG A 182 2.43 -0.05 10.06
CA ARG A 182 3.23 0.69 9.09
C ARG A 182 3.81 1.95 9.72
N LEU A 183 5.11 2.11 9.57
CA LEU A 183 5.82 3.30 10.03
C LEU A 183 5.50 4.50 9.15
N ALA A 184 5.56 5.68 9.75
CA ALA A 184 5.32 6.95 9.12
C ALA A 184 6.22 7.14 7.90
N ASN A 185 5.65 7.76 6.87
CA ASN A 185 6.34 8.14 5.64
C ASN A 185 6.91 6.98 4.82
N THR A 186 6.59 5.73 5.18
CA THR A 186 6.91 4.55 4.37
C THR A 186 5.80 4.29 3.33
N PRO A 187 6.12 3.65 2.18
CA PRO A 187 5.15 3.39 1.13
C PRO A 187 3.89 2.66 1.60
N ILE A 188 2.77 3.04 1.00
CA ILE A 188 1.49 2.31 1.11
C ILE A 188 1.53 1.10 0.15
N ALA A 189 0.70 0.10 0.39
CA ALA A 189 0.58 -1.07 -0.49
C ALA A 189 0.31 -0.68 -1.96
N ASP A 190 0.90 -1.42 -2.88
CA ASP A 190 0.88 -1.14 -4.31
C ASP A 190 -0.28 -1.86 -5.04
N GLY A 191 -1.45 -1.23 -4.98
CA GLY A 191 -2.67 -1.70 -5.64
C GLY A 191 -3.58 -2.46 -4.70
N VAL A 192 -4.14 -3.57 -5.17
CA VAL A 192 -5.07 -4.41 -4.38
C VAL A 192 -4.38 -5.58 -3.67
N GLY A 193 -3.08 -5.75 -3.91
CA GLY A 193 -2.29 -6.81 -3.29
C GLY A 193 -2.12 -6.61 -1.77
N PRO A 194 -1.73 -7.67 -1.05
CA PRO A 194 -1.37 -7.57 0.36
C PRO A 194 -0.13 -6.71 0.57
N ARG A 195 0.10 -6.30 1.81
CA ARG A 195 1.28 -5.53 2.17
C ARG A 195 2.53 -6.40 2.08
N SER A 196 3.61 -5.86 1.50
CA SER A 196 4.90 -6.54 1.37
C SER A 196 5.38 -7.16 2.70
N GLY A 197 5.59 -8.47 2.71
CA GLY A 197 6.03 -9.27 3.85
C GLY A 197 4.92 -9.80 4.76
N TYR A 198 3.65 -9.50 4.47
CA TYR A 198 2.50 -9.93 5.27
C TYR A 198 1.72 -11.09 4.63
N ASP A 199 1.94 -11.36 3.34
CA ASP A 199 1.49 -12.55 2.61
C ASP A 199 2.46 -13.73 2.84
N LYS A 200 2.21 -14.51 3.88
CA LYS A 200 3.10 -15.57 4.39
C LYS A 200 2.70 -16.99 3.97
N LEU A 201 1.48 -17.18 3.46
CA LEU A 201 0.95 -18.50 3.05
C LEU A 201 1.06 -18.80 1.54
N GLY A 202 1.99 -18.11 0.87
CA GLY A 202 2.32 -18.35 -0.54
C GLY A 202 1.39 -17.66 -1.55
N PRO A 203 1.71 -17.78 -2.85
CA PRO A 203 1.08 -16.97 -3.90
C PRO A 203 -0.40 -17.30 -4.10
N THR A 204 -0.79 -18.57 -3.92
CA THR A 204 -2.18 -19.03 -4.06
C THR A 204 -3.08 -18.43 -2.98
N ALA A 205 -2.65 -18.46 -1.71
CA ALA A 205 -3.42 -17.88 -0.61
C ALA A 205 -3.58 -16.36 -0.80
N ALA A 206 -2.50 -15.68 -1.21
CA ALA A 206 -2.55 -14.26 -1.55
C ALA A 206 -3.52 -13.96 -2.70
N ALA A 207 -3.54 -14.77 -3.76
CA ALA A 207 -4.47 -14.60 -4.86
C ALA A 207 -5.94 -14.86 -4.45
N ASN A 208 -6.19 -15.88 -3.61
CA ASN A 208 -7.52 -16.16 -3.07
C ASN A 208 -8.05 -14.98 -2.26
N SER A 209 -7.23 -14.42 -1.36
CA SER A 209 -7.59 -13.20 -0.62
C SER A 209 -7.92 -12.03 -1.53
N VAL A 210 -7.06 -11.75 -2.52
CA VAL A 210 -7.27 -10.62 -3.43
C VAL A 210 -8.54 -10.79 -4.25
N ALA A 211 -8.84 -12.01 -4.71
CA ALA A 211 -10.04 -12.29 -5.49
C ALA A 211 -11.35 -12.12 -4.71
N LYS A 212 -11.32 -12.10 -3.37
CA LYS A 212 -12.52 -11.83 -2.54
C LYS A 212 -12.97 -10.36 -2.63
N LEU A 213 -12.13 -9.45 -3.12
CA LEU A 213 -12.54 -8.10 -3.46
C LEU A 213 -13.56 -8.09 -4.60
N ASP A 214 -14.42 -7.08 -4.62
CA ASP A 214 -15.27 -6.83 -5.78
C ASP A 214 -14.47 -6.09 -6.85
N HIS A 215 -13.86 -6.83 -7.77
CA HIS A 215 -13.14 -6.22 -8.88
C HIS A 215 -14.09 -5.58 -9.89
N GLY A 216 -15.30 -6.13 -10.06
CA GLY A 216 -16.27 -5.68 -11.06
C GLY A 216 -16.80 -4.27 -10.80
N ILE A 217 -17.01 -3.91 -9.53
CA ILE A 217 -17.43 -2.55 -9.16
C ILE A 217 -16.34 -1.49 -9.46
N ALA A 218 -15.06 -1.88 -9.35
CA ALA A 218 -13.90 -1.03 -9.63
C ALA A 218 -13.54 -1.04 -11.12
N SER A 219 -14.51 -0.70 -11.97
CA SER A 219 -14.42 -0.90 -13.42
C SER A 219 -13.46 0.05 -14.15
N ASN A 220 -12.83 1.01 -13.47
CA ASN A 220 -11.69 1.75 -14.02
C ASN A 220 -10.37 0.95 -13.92
N GLY A 221 -10.40 -0.23 -13.31
CA GLY A 221 -9.30 -1.18 -13.26
C GLY A 221 -8.77 -1.40 -11.85
N THR A 222 -8.39 -2.64 -11.54
CA THR A 222 -7.65 -3.00 -10.32
C THR A 222 -6.27 -3.54 -10.69
N LEU A 223 -5.27 -3.38 -9.83
CA LEU A 223 -3.92 -3.87 -10.10
C LEU A 223 -3.40 -4.76 -8.98
N TYR A 224 -3.06 -6.00 -9.32
CA TYR A 224 -2.37 -6.92 -8.42
C TYR A 224 -0.92 -7.18 -8.89
N ASN A 225 0.05 -6.77 -8.07
CA ASN A 225 1.47 -7.02 -8.27
C ASN A 225 1.90 -8.32 -7.58
N GLN A 226 2.73 -9.11 -8.26
CA GLN A 226 3.41 -10.27 -7.68
C GLN A 226 4.87 -10.28 -8.11
N LYS A 227 5.77 -10.76 -7.25
CA LYS A 227 7.18 -10.97 -7.59
C LYS A 227 7.53 -12.43 -7.32
N PHE A 228 8.09 -13.09 -8.31
CA PHE A 228 8.54 -14.47 -8.23
C PHE A 228 10.06 -14.55 -8.34
N HIS A 229 10.65 -15.47 -7.58
CA HIS A 229 12.03 -15.86 -7.82
C HIS A 229 12.13 -16.57 -9.19
N PRO A 230 13.19 -16.35 -10.00
CA PRO A 230 13.32 -16.99 -11.32
C PRO A 230 13.21 -18.52 -11.31
N SER A 231 13.67 -19.18 -10.24
CA SER A 231 13.56 -20.64 -10.09
C SER A 231 12.13 -21.15 -10.07
N ALA A 232 11.16 -20.34 -9.62
CA ALA A 232 9.75 -20.75 -9.55
C ALA A 232 9.13 -20.96 -10.94
N LEU A 233 9.65 -20.29 -11.96
CA LEU A 233 9.17 -20.36 -13.34
C LEU A 233 10.10 -21.20 -14.24
N SER A 234 11.07 -21.90 -13.65
CA SER A 234 12.04 -22.69 -14.42
C SER A 234 11.41 -23.94 -15.01
N GLY A 235 11.69 -24.20 -16.29
CA GLY A 235 11.21 -25.36 -17.02
C GLY A 235 9.70 -25.36 -17.30
N MET A 236 9.23 -26.39 -18.03
CA MET A 236 7.84 -26.45 -18.47
C MET A 236 6.85 -26.55 -17.30
N ASN A 237 7.21 -27.27 -16.24
CA ASN A 237 6.37 -27.39 -15.04
C ASN A 237 6.21 -26.03 -14.33
N GLY A 238 7.29 -25.24 -14.20
CA GLY A 238 7.22 -23.89 -13.62
C GLY A 238 6.29 -22.97 -14.42
N LEU A 239 6.39 -23.02 -15.75
CA LEU A 239 5.50 -22.26 -16.64
C LEU A 239 4.04 -22.71 -16.54
N GLN A 240 3.78 -24.02 -16.46
CA GLN A 240 2.42 -24.55 -16.30
C GLN A 240 1.81 -24.20 -14.94
N ASN A 241 2.59 -24.25 -13.87
CA ASN A 241 2.17 -23.81 -12.53
C ASN A 241 1.83 -22.31 -12.55
N PHE A 242 2.68 -21.51 -13.20
CA PHE A 242 2.45 -20.07 -13.35
C PHE A 242 1.17 -19.73 -14.13
N VAL A 243 0.91 -20.42 -15.25
CA VAL A 243 -0.33 -20.25 -16.01
C VAL A 243 -1.55 -20.71 -15.21
N SER A 244 -1.45 -21.83 -14.50
CA SER A 244 -2.53 -22.34 -13.64
C SER A 244 -2.85 -21.37 -12.50
N TYR A 245 -1.82 -20.80 -11.89
CA TYR A 245 -1.95 -19.77 -10.86
C TYR A 245 -2.72 -18.53 -11.38
N ILE A 246 -2.34 -18.00 -12.55
CA ILE A 246 -3.04 -16.88 -13.18
C ILE A 246 -4.52 -17.22 -13.45
N ARG A 247 -4.77 -18.41 -14.00
CA ARG A 247 -6.14 -18.87 -14.29
C ARG A 247 -6.98 -18.99 -13.02
N ALA A 248 -6.42 -19.56 -11.95
CA ALA A 248 -7.13 -19.71 -10.68
C ALA A 248 -7.58 -18.36 -10.09
N PHE A 249 -6.76 -17.31 -10.21
CA PHE A 249 -7.15 -15.96 -9.81
C PHE A 249 -8.28 -15.39 -10.69
N PHE A 250 -8.20 -15.56 -12.00
CA PHE A 250 -9.22 -15.05 -12.93
C PHE A 250 -10.54 -15.83 -12.87
N ASP A 251 -10.50 -17.14 -12.61
CA ASP A 251 -11.70 -17.96 -12.44
C ASP A 251 -12.52 -17.48 -11.23
N GLN A 252 -11.82 -16.98 -10.19
CA GLN A 252 -12.38 -16.32 -9.00
C GLN A 252 -12.74 -14.83 -9.22
N LYS A 253 -12.77 -14.36 -10.46
CA LYS A 253 -13.13 -12.97 -10.85
C LYS A 253 -12.11 -11.89 -10.48
N GLY A 254 -10.87 -12.28 -10.18
CA GLY A 254 -9.74 -11.36 -10.22
C GLY A 254 -9.62 -10.71 -11.61
N MET A 255 -9.26 -9.42 -11.67
CA MET A 255 -9.26 -8.67 -12.94
C MET A 255 -7.91 -8.63 -13.65
N HIS A 256 -6.81 -8.47 -12.91
CA HIS A 256 -5.50 -8.23 -13.51
C HIS A 256 -4.37 -8.65 -12.57
N MET A 257 -3.35 -9.32 -13.12
CA MET A 257 -2.09 -9.63 -12.45
C MET A 257 -0.91 -9.19 -13.31
N GLN A 258 0.18 -8.80 -12.66
CA GLN A 258 1.44 -8.55 -13.33
C GLN A 258 2.63 -8.96 -12.44
N PHE A 259 3.75 -9.26 -13.09
CA PHE A 259 4.82 -10.02 -12.45
C PHE A 259 6.18 -9.35 -12.61
N ASN A 260 6.94 -9.31 -11.52
CA ASN A 260 8.39 -9.32 -11.58
C ASN A 260 8.88 -10.76 -11.49
N VAL A 261 9.87 -11.13 -12.31
CA VAL A 261 10.56 -12.42 -12.23
C VAL A 261 12.05 -12.13 -12.11
N VAL A 262 12.48 -11.86 -10.88
CA VAL A 262 13.82 -11.35 -10.56
C VAL A 262 14.11 -11.64 -9.09
N SER A 263 15.34 -12.02 -8.76
CA SER A 263 15.72 -12.25 -7.37
C SER A 263 16.01 -10.94 -6.64
N ARG A 264 15.79 -10.94 -5.33
CA ARG A 264 16.20 -9.85 -4.43
C ARG A 264 17.69 -9.49 -4.61
N ASP A 265 18.54 -10.50 -4.72
CA ASP A 265 20.01 -10.31 -4.82
C ASP A 265 20.39 -9.56 -6.09
N THR A 266 19.77 -9.87 -7.24
CA THR A 266 20.01 -9.14 -8.49
C THR A 266 19.64 -7.66 -8.35
N LEU A 267 18.52 -7.34 -7.69
CA LEU A 267 18.11 -5.95 -7.50
C LEU A 267 19.03 -5.19 -6.54
N LEU A 268 19.48 -5.84 -5.46
CA LEU A 268 20.45 -5.26 -4.52
C LEU A 268 21.81 -5.03 -5.18
N ASP A 269 22.25 -5.95 -6.03
CA ASP A 269 23.49 -5.80 -6.78
C ASP A 269 23.37 -4.66 -7.81
N ALA A 270 22.24 -4.57 -8.51
CA ALA A 270 21.96 -3.48 -9.43
C ALA A 270 21.88 -2.10 -8.77
N GLN A 271 21.56 -2.03 -7.47
CA GLN A 271 21.67 -0.78 -6.69
C GLN A 271 23.11 -0.39 -6.36
N LYS A 272 23.99 -1.38 -6.17
CA LYS A 272 25.41 -1.14 -5.82
C LYS A 272 26.26 -0.88 -7.06
N HIS A 273 25.97 -1.59 -8.15
CA HIS A 273 26.74 -1.60 -9.40
C HIS A 273 25.85 -1.31 -10.61
N PRO A 274 25.15 -0.16 -10.67
CA PRO A 274 24.16 0.14 -11.72
C PRO A 274 24.74 0.11 -13.15
N GLU A 275 26.04 0.34 -13.30
CA GLU A 275 26.76 0.26 -14.57
C GLU A 275 26.69 -1.12 -15.23
N ASN A 276 26.54 -2.19 -14.44
CA ASN A 276 26.42 -3.57 -14.92
C ASN A 276 24.99 -3.94 -15.32
N TYR A 277 24.00 -3.10 -14.98
CA TYR A 277 22.57 -3.41 -15.10
C TYR A 277 21.80 -2.33 -15.89
N LYS A 278 22.45 -1.68 -16.86
CA LYS A 278 21.86 -0.60 -17.67
C LYS A 278 20.56 -0.99 -18.39
N SER A 279 20.41 -2.26 -18.74
CA SER A 279 19.24 -2.81 -19.44
C SER A 279 18.29 -3.61 -18.53
N LEU A 280 18.54 -3.65 -17.22
CA LEU A 280 17.68 -4.38 -16.28
C LEU A 280 16.29 -3.73 -16.24
N VAL A 281 15.29 -4.45 -16.72
CA VAL A 281 13.89 -4.01 -16.71
C VAL A 281 13.18 -4.62 -15.50
N VAL A 282 12.43 -3.79 -14.78
CA VAL A 282 11.54 -4.22 -13.70
C VAL A 282 10.11 -3.76 -13.97
N ARG A 283 9.14 -4.48 -13.40
CA ARG A 283 7.75 -4.07 -13.34
C ARG A 283 7.53 -3.15 -12.14
N VAL A 284 6.94 -1.96 -12.36
CA VAL A 284 6.62 -1.00 -11.29
C VAL A 284 5.18 -1.22 -10.81
N ALA A 285 4.20 -0.53 -11.38
CA ALA A 285 2.78 -0.87 -11.29
C ALA A 285 2.06 -0.37 -12.55
N GLY A 286 1.62 -1.28 -13.43
CA GLY A 286 0.96 -0.93 -14.70
C GLY A 286 1.92 -0.66 -15.85
N TYR A 287 3.22 -0.52 -15.58
CA TYR A 287 4.27 -0.31 -16.58
C TYR A 287 5.60 -0.95 -16.17
N SER A 288 6.51 -1.07 -17.13
CA SER A 288 7.89 -1.53 -16.92
C SER A 288 8.86 -0.38 -17.16
N ALA A 289 9.99 -0.37 -16.45
CA ALA A 289 11.01 0.66 -16.55
C ALA A 289 12.41 0.07 -16.35
N LEU A 290 13.43 0.81 -16.78
CA LEU A 290 14.82 0.50 -16.44
C LEU A 290 15.05 0.71 -14.94
N PHE A 291 15.51 -0.30 -14.24
CA PHE A 291 15.66 -0.27 -12.78
C PHE A 291 16.58 0.86 -12.31
N THR A 292 17.68 1.07 -13.04
CA THR A 292 18.72 2.06 -12.72
C THR A 292 18.31 3.51 -12.99
N THR A 293 17.16 3.75 -13.64
CA THR A 293 16.61 5.11 -13.83
C THR A 293 15.58 5.49 -12.77
N LEU A 294 15.21 4.55 -11.89
CA LEU A 294 14.27 4.79 -10.79
C LEU A 294 14.98 5.48 -9.60
N SER A 295 14.22 6.24 -8.82
CA SER A 295 14.72 6.79 -7.55
C SER A 295 15.03 5.66 -6.57
N ARG A 296 15.95 5.92 -5.62
CA ARG A 296 16.31 4.96 -4.59
C ARG A 296 15.10 4.46 -3.79
N SER A 297 14.21 5.37 -3.41
CA SER A 297 12.98 5.04 -2.67
C SER A 297 12.06 4.08 -3.43
N LEU A 298 11.94 4.23 -4.76
CA LEU A 298 11.12 3.35 -5.58
C LEU A 298 11.80 2.00 -5.83
N GLN A 299 13.13 1.99 -5.97
CA GLN A 299 13.88 0.74 -6.04
C GLN A 299 13.73 -0.08 -4.75
N ASP A 300 13.86 0.57 -3.58
CA ASP A 300 13.72 -0.05 -2.28
C ASP A 300 12.30 -0.62 -2.06
N ASP A 301 11.25 0.09 -2.55
CA ASP A 301 9.86 -0.42 -2.57
C ASP A 301 9.75 -1.74 -3.34
N ILE A 302 10.27 -1.80 -4.57
CA ILE A 302 10.24 -3.00 -5.43
C ILE A 302 11.04 -4.16 -4.80
N ILE A 303 12.20 -3.86 -4.22
CA ILE A 303 13.05 -4.84 -3.52
C ILE A 303 12.32 -5.43 -2.32
N LYS A 304 11.58 -4.61 -1.57
CA LYS A 304 10.87 -5.03 -0.36
C LYS A 304 9.65 -5.93 -0.63
N ARG A 305 9.06 -5.88 -1.83
CA ARG A 305 7.93 -6.76 -2.20
C ARG A 305 8.24 -8.22 -1.95
N THR A 306 7.23 -8.97 -1.50
CA THR A 306 7.33 -10.40 -1.19
C THR A 306 7.80 -11.16 -2.43
N GLU A 307 8.79 -12.02 -2.25
CA GLU A 307 9.31 -12.90 -3.30
C GLU A 307 8.68 -14.28 -3.14
N GLN A 308 7.91 -14.69 -4.15
CA GLN A 308 7.12 -15.92 -4.13
C GLN A 308 7.82 -17.07 -4.84
N THR A 309 7.57 -18.29 -4.37
CA THR A 309 7.93 -19.56 -5.03
C THR A 309 6.73 -20.51 -5.03
N PHE A 310 6.72 -21.49 -5.93
CA PHE A 310 5.76 -22.59 -5.88
C PHE A 310 6.38 -23.74 -5.10
N GLY A 311 5.83 -24.09 -3.94
CA GLY A 311 6.32 -25.20 -3.09
C GLY A 311 7.02 -24.78 -1.79
N GLY A 312 6.67 -23.61 -1.24
CA GLY A 312 6.93 -23.24 0.15
C GLY A 312 5.77 -23.59 1.04
#